data_AF-A0A5R2N926-F1
#
_entry.id   AF-A0A5R2N926-F1
#
_cell.length_a   1.000
_cell.length_b   1.000
_cell.length_c   1.000
_cell.angle_alpha   90.00
_cell.angle_beta   90.00
_cell.angle_gamma   90.00
#
_symmetry.space_group_name_H-M   'P 1'
#
loop_
_entity.id
_entity.type
_entity.pdbx_description
1 polymer ?
#
loop_
_entity_poly.entity_id
_entity_poly.type
_entity_poly.pdbx_seq_one_letter_code
_entity_poly.pdbx_strand_id
1 'polypeptide(L)' 'MITRSLVIASIMLSASSTMSFAGGENVEVMHYWTSGSEAAGLDVLKQLLEKRGVTWADSPVAGGTGMN' A
#
# COMPACT_ATOMS: atom_id res chain seq x y z
N MET A 1 18.19 -46.55 -10.61
CA MET A 1 17.43 -45.62 -11.49
C MET A 1 16.51 -44.67 -10.71
N ILE A 2 16.00 -45.07 -9.53
CA ILE A 2 15.09 -44.26 -8.68
C ILE A 2 15.80 -43.05 -8.03
N THR A 3 17.08 -43.17 -7.68
CA THR A 3 17.87 -42.10 -7.04
C THR A 3 18.19 -40.91 -7.95
N ARG A 4 18.13 -41.08 -9.28
CA ARG A 4 18.38 -39.99 -10.24
C ARG A 4 17.14 -39.12 -10.47
N SER A 5 15.94 -39.66 -10.31
CA SER A 5 14.67 -38.90 -10.39
C SER A 5 14.46 -37.99 -9.18
N LEU A 6 14.93 -38.39 -7.98
CA LEU A 6 14.78 -37.57 -6.78
C LEU A 6 15.60 -36.26 -6.84
N VAL A 7 16.76 -36.30 -7.49
CA VAL A 7 17.64 -35.13 -7.68
C VAL A 7 17.03 -34.11 -8.65
N ILE A 8 16.21 -34.57 -9.60
CA ILE A 8 15.52 -33.69 -10.57
C ILE A 8 14.30 -33.03 -9.92
N ALA A 9 13.56 -33.75 -9.07
CA ALA A 9 12.40 -33.22 -8.36
C ALA A 9 12.74 -32.12 -7.35
N SER A 10 13.96 -32.12 -6.80
CA SER A 10 14.42 -31.15 -5.80
C SER A 10 14.88 -29.81 -6.40
N ILE A 11 15.13 -29.74 -7.71
CA ILE A 11 15.49 -28.49 -8.40
C ILE A 11 14.25 -27.64 -8.73
N MET A 12 13.05 -28.24 -8.83
CA MET A 12 11.83 -27.50 -9.19
C MET A 12 11.15 -26.76 -8.03
N LEU A 13 11.56 -26.97 -6.78
CA LEU A 13 10.93 -26.32 -5.62
C LEU A 13 11.52 -24.93 -5.31
N SER A 14 12.60 -24.52 -5.97
CA SER A 14 13.31 -23.26 -5.67
C SER A 14 12.70 -22.02 -6.33
N ALA A 15 11.59 -22.15 -7.06
CA ALA A 15 10.94 -21.04 -7.78
C ALA A 15 9.76 -20.43 -7.00
N SER A 16 9.79 -20.45 -5.67
CA SER A 16 8.89 -19.62 -4.87
C SER A 16 9.25 -18.16 -5.09
N SER A 17 8.57 -17.54 -6.05
CA SER A 17 8.68 -16.13 -6.40
C SER A 17 8.60 -15.25 -5.16
N THR A 18 9.73 -14.67 -4.76
CA THR A 18 9.75 -13.49 -3.90
C THR A 18 8.92 -12.40 -4.59
N MET A 19 7.69 -12.20 -4.12
CA MET A 19 6.88 -11.04 -4.46
C MET A 19 7.58 -9.82 -3.87
N SER A 20 8.53 -9.26 -4.62
CA SER A 20 9.19 -8.03 -4.26
C SER A 20 8.19 -6.90 -4.55
N PHE A 21 7.63 -6.31 -3.51
CA PHE A 21 6.97 -5.01 -3.60
C PHE A 21 8.06 -3.95 -3.82
N ALA A 22 8.56 -3.86 -5.06
CA ALA A 22 9.69 -3.00 -5.45
C ALA A 22 9.25 -1.57 -5.84
N GLY A 23 8.05 -1.15 -5.47
CA GLY A 23 7.57 0.22 -5.61
C GLY A 23 7.06 0.68 -4.25
N GLY A 24 7.37 1.91 -3.85
CA GLY A 24 6.86 2.49 -2.60
C GLY A 24 5.36 2.24 -2.44
N GLU A 25 4.90 2.05 -1.21
CA GLU A 25 3.48 1.83 -0.95
C GLU A 25 2.71 3.08 -1.39
N ASN A 26 1.78 2.98 -2.34
CA ASN A 26 0.98 4.11 -2.82
C ASN A 26 -0.45 3.94 -2.28
N VAL A 27 -1.02 4.99 -1.67
CA VAL A 27 -2.42 5.00 -1.23
C VAL A 27 -3.19 6.11 -1.92
N GLU A 28 -4.32 5.78 -2.52
CA GLU A 28 -5.33 6.74 -2.97
C GLU A 28 -6.43 6.80 -1.91
N VAL A 29 -6.71 8.01 -1.40
CA VAL A 29 -7.65 8.19 -0.29
C VAL A 29 -8.79 9.08 -0.72
N MET A 30 -9.98 8.47 -0.78
CA MET A 30 -11.24 9.17 -0.93
C MET A 30 -11.79 9.54 0.44
N HIS A 31 -12.09 10.82 0.68
CA HIS A 31 -12.60 11.28 1.97
C HIS A 31 -13.56 12.49 1.84
N TYR A 32 -14.36 12.70 2.89
CA TYR A 32 -15.28 13.84 3.03
C TYR A 32 -14.76 14.94 3.97
N TRP A 33 -13.56 14.76 4.53
CA TRP A 33 -12.86 15.74 5.37
C TRP A 33 -12.47 16.97 4.55
N THR A 34 -13.28 18.02 4.65
CA THR A 34 -13.17 19.24 3.82
C THR A 34 -13.10 20.51 4.67
N SER A 35 -13.34 20.42 5.98
CA SER A 35 -13.16 21.57 6.88
C SER A 35 -11.68 21.85 7.15
N GLY A 36 -11.37 23.10 7.53
CA GLY A 36 -9.99 23.53 7.78
C GLY A 36 -9.28 22.74 8.88
N SER A 37 -9.97 22.35 9.95
CA SER A 37 -9.41 21.52 11.03
C SER A 37 -9.19 20.07 10.61
N GLU A 38 -10.06 19.51 9.77
CA GLU A 38 -9.88 18.15 9.25
C GLU A 38 -8.72 18.10 8.24
N ALA A 39 -8.56 19.13 7.41
CA ALA A 39 -7.41 19.27 6.52
C ALA A 39 -6.09 19.31 7.30
N ALA A 40 -6.04 20.01 8.44
CA ALA A 40 -4.85 20.03 9.30
C ALA A 40 -4.53 18.64 9.89
N GLY A 41 -5.55 17.87 10.30
CA GLY A 41 -5.34 16.49 10.76
C GLY A 41 -4.88 15.55 9.64
N LEU A 42 -5.46 15.71 8.44
CA LEU A 42 -5.08 14.96 7.25
C LEU A 42 -3.62 15.24 6.84
N ASP A 43 -3.15 16.47 6.99
CA ASP A 43 -1.75 16.84 6.72
C ASP A 43 -0.76 16.13 7.66
N VAL A 44 -1.09 16.01 8.96
CA VAL A 44 -0.29 15.24 9.91
C VAL A 44 -0.21 13.76 9.50
N LEU A 45 -1.33 13.18 9.07
CA LEU A 45 -1.37 11.80 8.60
C LEU A 45 -0.53 11.59 7.33
N LYS A 46 -0.64 12.50 6.35
CA LYS A 46 0.17 12.50 5.12
C LYS A 46 1.65 12.50 5.45
N GLN A 47 2.11 13.40 6.32
CA GLN A 47 3.51 13.49 6.73
C GLN A 47 4.01 12.20 7.44
N LEU A 48 3.15 11.53 8.21
CA LEU A 48 3.51 10.25 8.86
C LEU A 48 3.65 9.11 7.85
N LEU A 49 2.85 9.11 6.80
CA LEU A 49 2.89 8.12 5.73
C LEU A 49 4.10 8.35 4.81
N GLU A 50 4.38 9.61 4.45
CA GLU A 50 5.58 9.97 3.69
C GLU A 50 6.87 9.53 4.41
N LYS A 51 6.94 9.72 5.73
CA LYS A 51 8.07 9.23 6.56
C LYS A 51 8.25 7.71 6.53
N ARG A 52 7.19 6.96 6.20
CA ARG A 52 7.23 5.50 6.05
C ARG A 52 7.53 5.07 4.60
N GLY A 53 7.75 6.03 3.70
CA GLY A 53 7.93 5.76 2.27
C GLY A 53 6.62 5.47 1.53
N VAL A 54 5.49 5.85 2.13
CA VAL A 54 4.16 5.72 1.52
C VAL A 54 3.82 7.01 0.79
N THR A 55 3.47 6.93 -0.48
CA THR A 55 3.01 8.05 -1.30
C THR A 55 1.49 8.17 -1.24
N TRP A 56 0.99 9.40 -1.30
CA TRP A 56 -0.44 9.70 -1.12
C TRP A 56 -1.04 10.37 -2.38
N ALA A 57 -2.15 9.82 -2.87
CA ALA A 57 -3.02 10.44 -3.84
C ALA A 57 -4.33 10.89 -3.16
N ASP A 58 -4.65 12.18 -3.30
CA ASP A 58 -5.74 12.84 -2.59
C ASP A 58 -7.00 12.93 -3.47
N SER A 59 -8.12 12.39 -3.00
CA SER A 59 -9.41 12.47 -3.70
C SER A 59 -10.52 13.01 -2.78
N PRO A 60 -10.53 14.32 -2.47
CA PRO A 60 -11.57 14.92 -1.64
C PRO A 60 -12.94 14.91 -2.36
N VAL A 61 -13.99 14.46 -1.67
CA VAL A 61 -15.37 14.49 -2.16
C VAL A 61 -16.09 15.70 -1.57
N ALA A 62 -16.44 16.67 -2.42
CA ALA A 62 -17.20 17.84 -2.02
C ALA A 62 -18.62 17.44 -1.58
N GLY A 63 -19.08 17.98 -0.44
CA GLY A 63 -20.48 17.82 0.02
C GLY A 63 -20.69 16.97 1.29
N GLY A 64 -19.63 16.52 1.96
CA GLY A 64 -19.73 15.79 3.22
C GLY A 64 -19.65 16.64 4.48
N THR A 65 -19.94 17.94 4.40
CA THR A 65 -20.06 18.79 5.59
C THR A 65 -21.25 18.28 6.40
N GLY A 66 -20.98 17.48 7.44
CA GLY A 66 -21.97 16.87 8.33
C GLY A 66 -22.86 17.91 9.02
N MET A 67 -23.87 18.39 8.29
CA MET A 67 -24.94 19.23 8.82
C MET A 67 -25.94 18.31 9.52
N ASN A 68 -25.72 18.07 10.81
CA ASN A 68 -26.72 17.53 11.73
C ASN A 68 -26.56 18.17 13.11
#